data_AF-A0A653WGT5-F1
#
_entry.id   AF-A0A653WGT5-F1
#
_cell.length_a   1.000
_cell.length_b   1.000
_cell.length_c   1.000
_cell.angle_alpha   90.00
_cell.angle_beta   90.00
_cell.angle_gamma   90.00
#
_symmetry.space_group_name_H-M   'P 1'
#
loop_
_entity.id
_entity.type
_entity.pdbx_description
1 polymer ?
#
loop_
_entity_poly.entity_id
_entity_poly.type
_entity_poly.pdbx_seq_one_letter_code
_entity_poly.pdbx_strand_id
1 'polypeptide(L)'
;MTRTVIRVSTTAFIGLLVSIATFSILIWLGYEQALTSGEPIQFLTRDIYQFENGIGVANQNQMAILGAGFMGLAVLIGEIGIRLKRK
;
A
#
# COMPACT_ATOMS: atom_id res chain seq x y z
N MET A 1 -4.15 -29.26 5.61
CA MET A 1 -3.68 -27.92 6.04
C MET A 1 -2.87 -27.19 4.96
N THR A 2 -1.96 -27.85 4.26
CA THR A 2 -0.98 -27.25 3.32
C THR A 2 -1.60 -26.40 2.20
N ARG A 3 -2.72 -26.82 1.59
CA ARG A 3 -3.37 -26.06 0.50
C ARG A 3 -3.95 -24.72 0.95
N THR A 4 -4.46 -24.62 2.17
CA THR A 4 -5.04 -23.37 2.69
C THR A 4 -3.95 -22.38 3.02
N VAL A 5 -2.86 -22.84 3.65
CA VAL A 5 -1.69 -22.01 3.98
C VAL A 5 -1.06 -21.44 2.71
N ILE A 6 -0.80 -22.27 1.69
CA ILE A 6 -0.23 -21.80 0.42
C ILE A 6 -1.12 -20.72 -0.22
N ARG A 7 -2.44 -20.91 -0.21
CA ARG A 7 -3.39 -19.91 -0.73
C ARG A 7 -3.34 -18.59 0.02
N VAL A 8 -3.37 -18.62 1.36
CA VAL A 8 -3.31 -17.41 2.18
C VAL A 8 -1.99 -16.68 1.93
N SER A 9 -0.88 -17.41 1.88
CA SER A 9 0.44 -16.84 1.57
C SER A 9 0.51 -16.20 0.19
N THR A 10 -0.06 -16.83 -0.86
CA THR A 10 -0.11 -16.23 -2.20
C THR A 10 -0.95 -14.97 -2.23
N THR A 11 -2.09 -14.95 -1.53
CA THR A 11 -2.98 -13.78 -1.50
C THR A 11 -2.34 -12.62 -0.74
N ALA A 12 -1.70 -12.91 0.39
CA ALA A 12 -0.91 -11.94 1.15
C ALA A 12 0.26 -11.39 0.33
N PHE A 13 0.96 -12.25 -0.43
CA PHE A 13 2.06 -11.85 -1.31
C PHE A 13 1.59 -10.93 -2.44
N ILE A 14 0.47 -11.24 -3.08
CA ILE A 14 -0.13 -10.36 -4.11
C ILE A 14 -0.54 -9.02 -3.49
N GLY A 15 -1.18 -9.03 -2.30
CA GLY A 15 -1.53 -7.80 -1.59
C GLY A 15 -0.32 -6.93 -1.27
N LEU A 16 0.79 -7.55 -0.88
CA LEU A 16 2.07 -6.87 -0.65
C LEU A 16 2.62 -6.25 -1.94
N LEU A 17 2.61 -6.99 -3.06
CA LEU A 17 3.05 -6.46 -4.37
C LEU A 17 2.21 -5.28 -4.84
N VAL A 18 0.88 -5.36 -4.69
CA VAL A 18 -0.03 -4.26 -5.04
C VAL A 18 0.26 -3.04 -4.19
N SER A 19 0.45 -3.21 -2.88
CA SER A 19 0.77 -2.11 -1.97
C SER A 19 2.07 -1.42 -2.39
N ILE A 20 3.14 -2.19 -2.67
CA ILE A 20 4.42 -1.64 -3.15
C ILE A 20 4.22 -0.84 -4.43
N ALA A 21 3.52 -1.39 -5.42
CA ALA A 21 3.29 -0.71 -6.70
C ALA A 21 2.52 0.60 -6.52
N THR A 22 1.47 0.60 -5.70
CA THR A 22 0.69 1.82 -5.40
C THR A 22 1.55 2.87 -4.70
N PHE A 23 2.36 2.47 -3.72
CA PHE A 23 3.28 3.40 -3.03
C PHE A 23 4.31 4.00 -3.99
N SER A 24 4.91 3.21 -4.87
CA SER A 24 5.87 3.69 -5.86
C SER A 24 5.24 4.72 -6.81
N ILE A 25 4.01 4.49 -7.26
CA ILE A 25 3.29 5.42 -8.14
C ILE A 25 2.96 6.73 -7.39
N LEU A 26 2.49 6.63 -6.14
CA LEU A 26 2.15 7.81 -5.34
C LEU A 26 3.37 8.67 -5.03
N ILE A 27 4.48 8.04 -4.66
CA ILE A 27 5.73 8.76 -4.46
C ILE A 27 6.13 9.40 -5.79
N TRP A 28 6.16 8.65 -6.89
CA TRP A 28 6.56 9.20 -8.20
C TRP A 28 5.72 10.41 -8.63
N LEU A 29 4.38 10.34 -8.50
CA LEU A 29 3.48 11.45 -8.86
C LEU A 29 3.60 12.65 -7.91
N GLY A 30 3.81 12.39 -6.61
CA GLY A 30 3.94 13.44 -5.60
C GLY A 30 5.33 14.03 -5.48
N TYR A 31 6.36 13.34 -5.98
CA TYR A 31 7.77 13.68 -5.73
C TYR A 31 8.14 15.04 -6.31
N GLU A 32 7.81 15.31 -7.58
CA GLU A 32 8.16 16.58 -8.23
C GLU A 32 7.48 17.77 -7.55
N GLN A 33 6.20 17.65 -7.21
CA GLN A 33 5.47 18.70 -6.51
C GLN A 33 6.03 18.91 -5.10
N ALA A 34 6.23 17.83 -4.35
CA ALA A 34 6.76 17.92 -2.99
C ALA A 34 8.21 18.44 -2.93
N LEU A 35 9.02 18.20 -3.97
CA LEU A 35 10.38 18.76 -4.05
C LEU A 35 10.38 20.28 -4.27
N THR A 36 9.40 20.81 -5.01
CA THR A 36 9.32 22.23 -5.35
C THR A 36 8.52 23.05 -4.35
N SER A 37 7.43 22.50 -3.80
CA SER A 37 6.56 23.18 -2.83
C SER A 37 6.95 22.94 -1.37
N GLY A 38 7.73 21.87 -1.09
CA GLY A 38 8.01 21.43 0.27
C GLY A 38 6.79 20.83 0.98
N GLU A 39 5.68 20.62 0.28
CA GLU A 39 4.47 20.03 0.87
C GLU A 39 4.58 18.50 0.99
N PRO A 40 3.97 17.90 2.03
CA PRO A 40 3.96 16.45 2.19
C PRO A 40 3.18 15.78 1.05
N ILE A 41 3.66 14.61 0.62
CA ILE A 41 2.91 13.73 -0.28
C ILE A 41 1.78 13.12 0.54
N GLN A 42 0.55 13.38 0.10
CA GLN A 42 -0.67 12.90 0.76
C GLN A 42 -1.35 11.78 -0.04
N PHE A 43 -1.90 10.81 0.68
CA PHE A 43 -2.81 9.82 0.12
C PHE A 43 -4.03 9.65 1.02
N LEU A 44 -5.24 9.80 0.46
CA LEU A 44 -6.50 9.76 1.23
C LEU A 44 -6.41 10.60 2.52
N THR A 45 -5.87 11.81 2.42
CA THR A 45 -5.73 12.77 3.54
C THR A 45 -4.71 12.36 4.61
N ARG A 46 -3.85 11.37 4.34
CA ARG A 46 -2.74 10.97 5.22
C ARG A 46 -1.40 11.31 4.60
N ASP A 47 -0.54 11.96 5.37
CA ASP A 47 0.83 12.24 4.99
C ASP A 47 1.64 10.94 5.00
N ILE A 48 2.09 10.53 3.82
CA ILE A 48 2.90 9.32 3.65
C ILE A 48 4.39 9.65 3.56
N TYR A 49 4.71 10.87 3.12
CA TYR A 49 6.07 11.31 2.93
C TYR A 49 6.15 12.82 3.14
N GLN A 50 7.10 13.30 3.94
CA GLN A 50 7.35 14.72 4.17
C GLN A 50 8.75 15.08 3.67
N PHE A 51 8.92 16.28 3.14
CA PHE A 51 10.24 16.78 2.78
C PHE A 51 10.66 17.83 3.81
N GLU A 52 11.74 17.55 4.54
CA GLU A 52 12.33 18.47 5.50
C GLU A 52 13.75 18.81 5.04
N ASN A 53 14.01 20.09 4.75
CA ASN A 53 15.32 20.56 4.27
C ASN A 53 15.86 19.81 3.03
N GLY A 54 14.98 19.44 2.10
CA GLY A 54 15.35 18.69 0.89
C GLY A 54 15.61 17.19 1.13
N ILE A 55 15.42 16.70 2.35
CA ILE A 55 15.50 15.28 2.70
C ILE A 55 14.07 14.73 2.79
N GLY A 56 13.82 13.69 2.00
CA GLY A 56 12.59 12.93 2.06
C GLY A 56 12.52 12.02 3.29
N VAL A 57 11.54 12.25 4.16
CA VAL A 57 11.29 11.45 5.36
C VAL A 57 9.94 10.74 5.20
N ALA A 58 9.97 9.42 5.24
CA ALA A 58 8.77 8.59 5.20
C ALA A 58 8.04 8.59 6.56
N ASN A 59 6.73 8.83 6.56
CA ASN A 59 5.92 8.64 7.77
C ASN A 59 5.61 7.15 7.95
N GLN A 60 6.50 6.43 8.65
CA GLN A 60 6.41 4.99 8.83
C GLN A 60 5.07 4.52 9.41
N ASN A 61 4.47 5.30 10.32
CA ASN A 61 3.20 4.92 10.96
C ASN A 61 2.05 4.96 9.94
N GLN A 62 1.96 6.04 9.16
CA GLN A 62 0.92 6.17 8.13
C GLN A 62 1.12 5.17 6.99
N MET A 63 2.37 4.92 6.58
CA MET A 63 2.70 3.90 5.60
C MET A 63 2.34 2.49 6.07
N ALA A 64 2.58 2.16 7.34
CA ALA A 64 2.20 0.87 7.92
C ALA A 64 0.67 0.69 7.93
N ILE A 65 -0.08 1.73 8.29
CA ILE A 65 -1.56 1.68 8.30
C ILE A 65 -2.11 1.50 6.88
N LEU A 66 -1.58 2.22 5.90
CA LEU A 66 -1.98 2.07 4.51
C LEU A 66 -1.60 0.70 3.95
N GLY A 67 -0.40 0.20 4.24
CA GLY A 67 0.03 -1.14 3.87
C GLY A 67 -0.88 -2.22 4.47
N ALA A 68 -1.24 -2.10 5.75
CA ALA A 68 -2.19 -2.99 6.41
C ALA A 68 -3.60 -2.87 5.79
N GLY A 69 -4.04 -1.68 5.43
CA GLY A 69 -5.32 -1.44 4.73
C GLY A 69 -5.37 -2.10 3.36
N PHE A 70 -4.33 -1.92 2.53
CA PHE A 70 -4.22 -2.56 1.22
C PHE A 70 -4.13 -4.09 1.35
N MET A 71 -3.36 -4.59 2.32
CA MET A 71 -3.28 -6.02 2.58
C MET A 71 -4.64 -6.59 3.00
N GLY A 72 -5.35 -5.92 3.92
CA GLY A 72 -6.70 -6.31 4.34
C GLY A 72 -7.69 -6.33 3.18
N LEU A 73 -7.68 -5.30 2.32
CA LEU A 73 -8.50 -5.25 1.11
C LEU A 73 -8.15 -6.36 0.12
N ALA A 74 -6.86 -6.64 -0.11
CA ALA A 74 -6.42 -7.69 -1.02
C ALA A 74 -6.83 -9.08 -0.51
N VAL A 75 -6.74 -9.32 0.80
CA VAL A 75 -7.21 -10.56 1.43
C VAL A 75 -8.73 -10.67 1.30
N LEU A 76 -9.48 -9.60 1.57
CA LEU A 76 -10.95 -9.57 1.39
C LEU A 76 -11.36 -9.86 -0.05
N ILE A 77 -10.72 -9.21 -1.03
CA ILE A 77 -10.98 -9.46 -2.46
C ILE A 77 -10.63 -10.90 -2.81
N GLY A 78 -9.51 -11.42 -2.30
CA GLY A 78 -9.12 -12.82 -2.48
C GLY A 78 -10.17 -13.78 -1.91
N GLU A 79 -10.65 -13.55 -0.69
CA GLU A 79 -11.70 -14.37 -0.07
C GLU A 79 -13.04 -14.29 -0.82
N ILE A 80 -13.46 -13.08 -1.23
CA ILE A 80 -14.70 -12.86 -1.98
C ILE A 80 -14.61 -13.54 -3.36
N GLY A 81 -13.50 -13.37 -4.07
CA GLY A 81 -13.26 -14.03 -5.36
C GLY A 81 -13.27 -15.56 -5.23
N ILE A 82 -12.77 -16.10 -4.13
CA ILE A 82 -12.83 -17.54 -3.83
C ILE A 82 -14.25 -18.01 -3.54
N ARG A 83 -15.04 -17.23 -2.78
CA ARG A 83 -16.46 -17.54 -2.50
C ARG A 83 -17.30 -17.53 -3.78
N LEU A 84 -17.04 -16.57 -4.68
CA LEU A 84 -17.72 -16.48 -5.97
C LEU A 84 -17.35 -17.64 -6.90
N LYS A 85 -16.09 -18.11 -6.89
CA LYS A 85 -15.65 -19.26 -7.72
C LYS A 85 -16.14 -20.63 -7.23
N ARG A 86 -16.74 -20.70 -6.03
CA ARG A 86 -17.31 -21.93 -5.44
C ARG A 86 -18.83 -22.05 -5.64
N LYS A 87 -19.50 -21.00 -6.13
CA LYS A 87 -20.88 -21.06 -6.62
C LYS A 87 -20.88 -21.39 -8.11
#